data_AF-A0A960D165-F1
#
_entry.id   AF-A0A960D165-F1
#
_cell.length_a   1.000
_cell.length_b   1.000
_cell.length_c   1.000
_cell.angle_alpha   90.00
_cell.angle_beta   90.00
_cell.angle_gamma   90.00
#
_symmetry.space_group_name_H-M   'P 1'
#
loop_
_entity.id
_entity.type
_entity.pdbx_description
1 polymer ?
#
loop_
_entity_poly.entity_id
_entity_poly.type
_entity_poly.pdbx_seq_one_letter_code
_entity_poly.pdbx_strand_id
1 'polypeptide(L)' 'MSVAPDTTVVLQDRFSRALPELAVPWQAEVPAEPELLLLNEALATDLGLDPAWLRGPDGLRFLIGN' A
#
# COMPACT_ATOMS: atom_id res chain seq x y z
N MET A 1 16.73 13.77 -0.73
CA MET A 1 16.06 13.19 0.45
C MET A 1 14.57 13.44 0.28
N SER A 2 13.80 12.42 -0.07
CA SER A 2 12.33 12.52 -0.11
C SER A 2 11.82 12.03 1.24
N VAL A 3 11.17 12.92 1.98
CA VAL A 3 10.55 12.58 3.27
C VAL A 3 9.28 11.79 2.96
N ALA A 4 8.96 10.78 3.76
CA ALA A 4 7.64 10.14 3.69
C ALA A 4 6.56 11.22 3.86
N PRO A 5 5.41 11.13 3.17
CA PRO A 5 4.32 12.05 3.43
C PRO A 5 3.93 11.98 4.92
N ASP A 6 3.60 13.12 5.53
CA ASP A 6 2.94 13.19 6.86
C ASP A 6 1.53 12.56 6.84
N THR A 7 1.13 12.00 5.70
CA THR A 7 -0.18 11.38 5.46
C THR A 7 -0.18 9.97 6.03
N THR A 8 -0.66 9.85 7.27
CA THR A 8 -1.09 8.54 7.79
C THR A 8 -2.19 8.00 6.87
N VAL A 9 -1.92 6.92 6.13
CA VAL A 9 -2.93 6.25 5.30
C VAL A 9 -3.90 5.51 6.22
N VAL A 10 -5.12 6.03 6.36
CA VAL A 10 -6.15 5.42 7.20
C VAL A 10 -6.86 4.33 6.41
N LEU A 11 -6.52 3.08 6.72
CA LEU A 11 -7.20 1.91 6.16
C LEU A 11 -8.40 1.53 7.02
N GLN A 12 -9.44 1.00 6.37
CA GLN A 12 -10.62 0.46 7.04
C GLN A 12 -10.89 -0.95 6.55
N ASP A 13 -11.50 -1.75 7.42
CA ASP A 13 -11.76 -3.18 7.27
C ASP A 13 -13.28 -3.48 7.33
N ARG A 14 -14.13 -2.52 6.93
CA ARG A 14 -15.58 -2.64 7.07
C ARG A 14 -16.12 -3.92 6.44
N PHE A 15 -15.59 -4.33 5.29
CA PHE A 15 -16.04 -5.52 4.58
C PHE A 15 -15.84 -6.79 5.42
N SER A 16 -14.64 -7.03 5.95
CA SER A 16 -14.36 -8.23 6.75
C SER A 16 -15.15 -8.25 8.05
N ARG A 17 -15.41 -7.08 8.66
CA ARG A 17 -16.26 -6.99 9.87
C ARG A 17 -17.75 -7.17 9.60
N ALA A 18 -18.25 -6.67 8.47
CA ALA A 18 -19.67 -6.74 8.15
C ALA A 18 -20.09 -8.09 7.57
N LEU A 19 -19.16 -8.80 6.91
CA LEU A 19 -19.41 -10.05 6.20
C LEU A 19 -18.31 -11.08 6.52
N PRO A 20 -18.15 -11.49 7.80
CA PRO A 20 -17.04 -12.34 8.23
C PRO A 20 -17.03 -13.72 7.57
N GLU A 21 -18.18 -14.24 7.13
CA GLU A 21 -18.31 -15.49 6.39
C GLU A 21 -17.79 -15.41 4.94
N LEU A 22 -17.59 -14.19 4.40
CA LEU A 22 -17.08 -13.96 3.05
C LEU A 22 -15.59 -13.57 3.03
N ALA A 23 -14.93 -13.59 4.19
CA ALA A 23 -13.52 -13.24 4.31
C ALA A 23 -12.78 -14.30 5.13
N VAL A 24 -11.54 -14.59 4.74
CA VAL A 24 -10.63 -15.42 5.53
C VAL A 24 -9.50 -14.51 6.04
N PRO A 25 -9.21 -14.49 7.35
CA PRO A 25 -8.05 -13.77 7.85
C PRO A 25 -6.79 -14.38 7.23
N TRP A 26 -6.00 -13.54 6.55
CA TRP A 26 -4.82 -13.96 5.82
C TRP A 26 -3.74 -12.90 5.92
N GLN A 27 -2.48 -13.35 5.92
CA GLN A 27 -1.31 -12.48 5.89
C GLN A 27 -0.63 -12.60 4.53
N ALA A 28 -0.31 -11.47 3.91
CA ALA A 28 0.42 -11.46 2.64
C ALA A 28 1.79 -12.14 2.78
N GLU A 29 2.22 -12.85 1.74
CA GLU A 29 3.58 -13.36 1.67
C GLU A 29 4.56 -12.23 1.36
N VAL A 30 5.73 -12.29 1.98
CA VAL A 30 6.78 -11.27 1.82
C VAL A 30 7.76 -11.70 0.73
N PRO A 31 7.83 -11.00 -0.41
CA PRO A 31 8.85 -11.24 -1.41
C PRO A 31 10.23 -10.80 -0.90
N ALA A 32 11.28 -11.56 -1.23
CA ALA A 32 12.64 -11.30 -0.73
C ALA A 32 13.26 -10.01 -1.29
N GLU A 33 13.10 -9.76 -2.58
CA GLU A 33 13.71 -8.63 -3.30
C GLU A 33 12.69 -7.99 -4.25
N PRO A 34 11.73 -7.20 -3.72
CA PRO A 34 10.69 -6.60 -4.54
C PRO A 34 11.24 -5.48 -5.42
N GLU A 35 10.88 -5.49 -6.70
CA GLU A 35 11.21 -4.44 -7.67
C GLU A 35 9.93 -3.85 -8.30
N LEU A 36 9.93 -2.53 -8.49
CA LEU A 36 8.81 -1.82 -9.11
C LEU A 36 8.87 -1.91 -10.63
N LEU A 37 7.93 -2.64 -11.23
CA LEU A 37 7.82 -2.71 -12.70
C LEU A 37 7.04 -1.53 -13.29
N LEU A 38 5.92 -1.16 -12.66
CA LEU A 38 5.05 -0.09 -13.12
C LEU A 38 4.33 0.53 -11.92
N LEU A 39 4.22 1.86 -11.92
CA LEU A 39 3.40 2.62 -10.97
C LEU A 39 2.44 3.52 -11.74
N ASN A 40 1.14 3.45 -11.42
CA ASN A 40 0.16 4.38 -11.95
C ASN A 40 0.17 5.68 -11.13
N GLU A 41 0.95 6.66 -11.60
CA GLU A 41 1.14 7.94 -10.89
C GLU A 41 -0.12 8.80 -10.82
N ALA A 42 -0.94 8.75 -11.87
CA ALA A 42 -2.21 9.49 -11.88
C ALA A 42 -3.12 8.97 -10.76
N LEU A 43 -3.26 7.65 -10.65
CA LEU A 43 -4.05 7.04 -9.59
C LEU A 43 -3.47 7.32 -8.20
N ALA A 44 -2.15 7.26 -8.04
CA ALA A 44 -1.51 7.58 -6.76
C ALA A 44 -1.86 9.01 -6.31
N THR A 45 -1.80 9.96 -7.24
CA THR A 45 -2.14 11.37 -6.97
C THR A 45 -3.64 11.52 -6.62
N ASP A 46 -4.52 10.85 -7.36
CA ASP A 46 -5.97 10.86 -7.09
C ASP A 46 -6.32 10.28 -5.71
N LEU A 47 -5.51 9.33 -5.22
CA LEU A 47 -5.61 8.75 -3.88
C LEU A 47 -4.92 9.59 -2.79
N GLY A 48 -4.30 10.72 -3.14
CA GLY A 48 -3.56 11.58 -2.21
C GLY A 48 -2.21 11.02 -1.77
N LEU A 49 -1.64 10.08 -2.53
CA LEU A 49 -0.34 9.48 -2.29
C LEU A 49 0.73 10.14 -3.15
N ASP A 50 1.93 10.30 -2.61
CA ASP A 50 3.09 10.83 -3.36
C ASP A 50 3.72 9.73 -4.24
N PRO A 51 3.69 9.86 -5.58
CA PRO A 51 4.32 8.89 -6.48
C PRO A 51 5.84 8.78 -6.31
N ALA A 52 6.52 9.86 -5.92
CA ALA A 52 7.96 9.84 -5.69
C ALA A 52 8.31 9.00 -4.45
N TRP A 53 7.50 9.12 -3.39
CA TRP A 53 7.62 8.27 -2.21
C TRP A 53 7.30 6.80 -2.50
N LEU A 54 6.25 6.51 -3.28
CA LEU A 54 5.88 5.13 -3.66
C LEU A 54 6.96 4.39 -4.46
N ARG A 55 7.88 5.11 -5.11
CA ARG A 55 9.06 4.54 -5.77
C ARG A 55 10.22 4.25 -4.84
N GLY A 56 10.21 4.82 -3.64
CA GLY A 56 11.21 4.58 -2.62
C GLY A 56 11.04 3.20 -1.98
N PRO A 57 12.09 2.69 -1.31
CA PRO A 57 12.07 1.38 -0.68
C PRO A 57 10.94 1.23 0.36
N ASP A 58 10.59 2.32 1.06
CA ASP A 58 9.52 2.31 2.06
C ASP A 58 8.14 2.27 1.40
N GLY A 59 7.95 2.99 0.30
CA GLY A 59 6.74 2.94 -0.50
C GLY A 59 6.50 1.58 -1.14
N LEU A 60 7.56 0.91 -1.60
CA LEU A 60 7.45 -0.46 -2.12
C LEU A 60 7.03 -1.46 -1.06
N ARG A 61 7.58 -1.36 0.16
CA ARG A 61 7.15 -2.21 1.29
C ARG A 61 5.68 -1.98 1.65
N PHE A 62 5.23 -0.73 1.65
CA PHE A 62 3.83 -0.39 1.84
C PHE A 62 2.91 -1.06 0.79
N LEU A 63 3.29 -1.05 -0.50
CA LEU A 63 2.49 -1.64 -1.58
C LEU A 63 2.35 -3.17 -1.51
N ILE A 64 3.28 -3.86 -0.84
CA ILE A 64 3.29 -5.33 -0.69
C ILE A 64 2.87 -5.80 0.71
N GLY A 65 2.54 -4.88 1.62
CA GLY A 65 2.09 -5.22 2.98
C GLY A 65 3.19 -5.64 3.95
N ASN A 66 4.39 -5.05 3.80
CA ASN A 66 5.57 -5.27 4.65
C ASN A 66 5.85 -4.12 5.62
#